data_AF-A0A7Y2E356-F1
#
_entry.id   AF-A0A7Y2E356-F1
#
_cell.length_a   1.000
_cell.length_b   1.000
_cell.length_c   1.000
_cell.angle_alpha   90.00
_cell.angle_beta   90.00
_cell.angle_gamma   90.00
#
_symmetry.space_group_name_H-M   'P 1'
#
loop_
_entity.id
_entity.type
_entity.pdbx_description
1 polymer ?
#
loop_
_entity_poly.entity_id
_entity_poly.type
_entity_poly.pdbx_seq_one_letter_code
_entity_poly.pdbx_strand_id
1 'polypeptide(L)' 'MLKGLDAMIRGRVDLPVYVAEDPLTAVVRGTGTVLENIELHEKVLNKKSA' A
#
# COMPACT_ATOMS: atom_id res chain seq x y z
N MET A 1 4.32 -14.76 -4.25
CA MET A 1 3.75 -14.42 -2.93
C MET A 1 3.88 -15.60 -1.98
N LEU A 2 4.00 -15.34 -0.68
CA LEU A 2 4.06 -16.39 0.33
C LEU A 2 2.66 -16.97 0.58
N LYS A 3 2.48 -18.27 0.32
CA LYS A 3 1.20 -18.97 0.49
C LYS A 3 0.79 -18.97 1.97
N GLY A 4 -0.46 -18.60 2.26
CA GLY A 4 -1.05 -18.66 3.61
C GLY A 4 -0.69 -17.51 4.55
N LEU A 5 0.09 -16.52 4.10
CA LEU A 5 0.43 -15.35 4.92
C LEU A 5 -0.81 -14.54 5.31
N ASP A 6 -1.73 -14.34 4.37
CA ASP A 6 -2.98 -13.62 4.58
C ASP A 6 -3.87 -14.33 5.61
N ALA A 7 -3.99 -15.66 5.52
CA ALA A 7 -4.76 -16.46 6.46
C ALA A 7 -4.15 -16.44 7.88
N MET A 8 -2.82 -16.52 7.98
CA MET A 8 -2.12 -16.42 9.26
C MET A 8 -2.35 -15.06 9.94
N ILE A 9 -2.23 -13.96 9.19
CA ILE A 9 -2.48 -12.62 9.73
C ILE A 9 -3.95 -12.49 10.15
N ARG A 10 -4.89 -12.91 9.29
CA ARG A 10 -6.33 -12.88 9.57
C ARG A 10 -6.68 -13.57 10.88
N GLY A 11 -6.11 -14.75 11.13
CA GLY A 11 -6.31 -15.49 12.39
C GLY A 11 -5.71 -14.83 13.63
N ARG A 12 -4.76 -13.89 13.48
CA ARG A 12 -4.11 -13.21 14.60
C ARG A 12 -4.69 -11.85 14.92
N VAL A 13 -5.18 -11.12 13.92
CA VAL A 13 -5.72 -9.77 14.11
C VAL A 13 -7.24 -9.72 14.26
N ASP A 14 -7.94 -10.84 14.04
CA ASP A 14 -9.41 -10.93 14.06
C ASP A 14 -10.10 -9.88 13.18
N LEU A 15 -9.44 -9.52 12.08
CA LEU A 15 -9.91 -8.56 11.08
C LEU A 15 -9.76 -9.14 9.67
N PRO A 16 -10.59 -8.73 8.70
CA PRO A 16 -10.42 -9.12 7.31
C PRO A 16 -9.06 -8.70 6.75
N VAL A 17 -8.38 -9.63 6.06
CA VAL A 17 -7.10 -9.39 5.39
C VAL A 17 -7.27 -9.73 3.91
N TYR A 18 -6.88 -8.79 3.05
CA TYR A 18 -7.01 -8.89 1.59
C TYR A 18 -5.63 -8.79 0.94
N VAL A 19 -5.43 -9.61 -0.09
CA VAL A 19 -4.27 -9.49 -0.98
C VAL A 19 -4.65 -8.51 -2.09
N ALA A 20 -3.77 -7.55 -2.38
CA ALA A 20 -3.97 -6.62 -3.50
C ALA A 20 -4.01 -7.37 -4.83
N GLU A 21 -4.73 -6.83 -5.82
CA GLU A 21 -4.90 -7.45 -7.15
C GLU A 21 -3.56 -7.63 -7.89
N ASP A 22 -2.70 -6.61 -7.87
CA ASP A 22 -1.35 -6.64 -8.45
C ASP A 22 -0.28 -6.24 -7.40
N PRO A 23 0.04 -7.14 -6.45
CA PRO A 23 0.84 -6.80 -5.27
C PRO A 23 2.32 -6.57 -5.59
N LEU A 24 2.80 -7.08 -6.73
CA LEU A 24 4.20 -6.96 -7.12
C LEU A 24 4.49 -5.59 -7.74
N THR A 25 3.51 -4.98 -8.42
CA THR A 25 3.67 -3.66 -9.07
C THR A 25 2.94 -2.54 -8.33
N ALA A 26 2.14 -2.84 -7.32
CA ALA A 26 1.33 -1.87 -6.57
C ALA A 26 2.10 -0.60 -6.18
N VAL A 27 3.35 -0.74 -5.75
CA VAL A 27 4.19 0.40 -5.36
C VAL A 27 4.54 1.28 -6.55
N VAL A 28 5.11 0.73 -7.63
CA VAL A 28 5.53 1.54 -8.79
C VAL A 28 4.33 2.16 -9.50
N ARG A 29 3.19 1.46 -9.55
CA ARG A 29 1.93 1.99 -10.10
C ARG A 29 1.42 3.16 -9.26
N GLY A 30 1.37 3.00 -7.93
CA GLY A 30 0.99 4.07 -7.02
C GLY A 30 1.92 5.28 -7.14
N THR A 31 3.24 5.06 -7.24
CA THR A 31 4.21 6.13 -7.49
C THR A 31 3.91 6.86 -8.80
N GLY A 32 3.63 6.14 -9.89
CA GLY A 32 3.24 6.76 -11.17
C GLY A 32 2.01 7.66 -11.03
N THR A 33 0.96 7.17 -10.38
CA THR A 33 -0.26 7.95 -10.11
C THR A 33 0.02 9.21 -9.29
N VAL A 34 0.93 9.14 -8.32
CA VAL A 34 1.33 10.31 -7.51
C VAL A 34 2.10 11.32 -8.35
N LEU A 35 3.01 10.87 -9.21
CA LEU A 35 3.78 11.76 -10.09
C LEU A 35 2.89 12.51 -11.09
N GLU A 36 1.80 11.90 -11.55
CA GLU A 36 0.80 12.55 -12.40
C GLU A 36 0.05 13.68 -11.68
N ASN A 37 -0.05 13.63 -10.34
CA ASN A 37 -0.83 14.56 -9.53
C ASN A 37 -0.05 15.04 -8.29
N ILE A 38 1.16 15.57 -8.50
CA ILE A 38 2.10 15.83 -7.40
C ILE A 38 1.57 16.85 -6.38
N GLU A 39 0.83 17.86 -6.84
CA GLU A 39 0.24 18.90 -6.00
C GLU A 39 -0.82 18.34 -5.05
N LEU A 40 -1.65 17.37 -5.52
CA LEU A 40 -2.68 16.72 -4.71
C LEU A 40 -2.07 15.96 -3.52
N HIS A 41 -0.85 15.45 -3.69
CA HIS A 41 -0.18 14.61 -2.71
C HIS A 41 0.90 15.35 -1.91
N GLU A 42 0.95 16.68 -1.98
CA GLU A 42 1.97 17.50 -1.32
C GLU A 42 2.08 17.20 0.18
N LYS A 43 0.94 17.02 0.88
CA LYS A 43 0.92 16.74 2.32
C LYS A 43 1.73 15.52 2.74
N VAL A 44 1.78 14.49 1.88
CA VAL A 44 2.50 13.25 2.17
C VAL A 44 3.92 13.26 1.63
N LEU A 45 4.20 14.04 0.58
CA LEU A 45 5.52 14.18 -0.01
C LEU A 45 6.41 15.17 0.76
N ASN A 46 5.84 16.28 1.23
CA ASN A 46 6.55 17.37 1.91
C ASN A 46 6.30 17.37 3.42
N LYS A 47 6.18 16.18 4.03
CA LYS A 47 5.99 16.07 5.47
C LYS A 47 7.28 16.49 6.18
N LYS A 48 7.33 17.72 6.73
CA LYS A 48 8.39 18.11 7.66
C LYS A 48 8.30 17.18 8.87
N SER A 49 9.29 16.32 9.06
CA SER A 49 9.50 15.61 10.30
C SER A 49 9.80 16.66 11.37
N ALA A 50 8.80 16.95 12.20
CA ALA A 50 8.97 17.72 13.43
C ALA A 50 9.69 16.84 14.46
#